data_AF-A0A956W0N8-F1
#
_entry.id   AF-A0A956W0N8-F1
#
_cell.length_a   1.000
_cell.length_b   1.000
_cell.length_c   1.000
_cell.angle_alpha   90.00
_cell.angle_beta   90.00
_cell.angle_gamma   90.00
#
_symmetry.space_group_name_H-M   'P 1'
#
loop_
_entity.id
_entity.type
_entity.pdbx_description
1 polymer ?
#
loop_
_entity_poly.entity_id
_entity_poly.type
_entity_poly.pdbx_seq_one_letter_code
_entity_poly.pdbx_strand_id
1 'polypeptide(L)' 'MTETPGARLRTLIDGGLAFAPFVFDGLQAKLAEAAGFEAVYMTGFGTAASYGLPDMGLLGRAEMSANAGRIA' A
#
# COMPACT_ATOMS: atom_id res chain seq x y z
N MET A 1 10.60 22.97 0.17
CA MET A 1 10.73 21.65 0.83
C MET A 1 9.80 20.70 0.11
N THR A 2 10.27 19.55 -0.35
CA THR A 2 9.42 18.53 -0.97
C THR A 2 8.50 17.94 0.09
N GLU A 3 7.21 17.82 -0.20
CA GLU A 3 6.25 17.16 0.68
C GLU A 3 6.61 15.67 0.82
N THR A 4 6.56 15.14 2.04
CA THR A 4 6.80 13.70 2.27
C THR A 4 5.52 12.90 2.06
N PRO A 5 5.56 11.63 1.62
CA PRO A 5 4.36 10.81 1.49
C PRO A 5 3.52 10.73 2.78
N GLY A 6 4.19 10.67 3.93
CA GLY A 6 3.51 10.69 5.24
C GLY A 6 2.86 12.02 5.58
N ALA A 7 3.40 13.16 5.12
CA ALA A 7 2.74 14.46 5.26
C ALA A 7 1.49 14.53 4.38
N ARG A 8 1.59 14.12 3.12
CA ARG A 8 0.45 14.07 2.19
C ARG A 8 -0.69 13.20 2.72
N LEU A 9 -0.39 12.01 3.25
CA LEU A 9 -1.40 11.13 3.84
C LEU A 9 -2.12 11.77 5.02
N ARG A 10 -1.40 12.49 5.90
CA ARG A 10 -2.03 13.22 7.01
C ARG A 10 -2.98 14.29 6.50
N THR A 11 -2.58 15.06 5.49
CA THR A 11 -3.45 16.05 4.85
C THR A 11 -4.73 15.42 4.28
N LEU A 12 -4.65 14.25 3.64
CA LEU A 12 -5.83 13.53 3.14
C LEU A 12 -6.77 13.10 4.28
N ILE A 13 -6.23 12.62 5.40
CA ILE A 13 -7.00 12.22 6.58
C ILE A 13 -7.62 13.42 7.30
N ASP A 14 -6.88 14.52 7.42
CA ASP A 14 -7.37 15.76 8.03
C ASP A 14 -8.49 16.40 7.20
N GLY A 15 -8.49 16.16 5.88
CA GLY A 15 -9.56 16.55 4.96
C GLY A 15 -10.84 15.71 5.06
N GLY A 16 -10.84 14.64 5.85
CA GLY A 16 -11.99 13.76 6.06
C GLY A 16 -11.69 12.29 5.77
N LEU A 17 -12.59 11.62 5.06
CA LEU A 17 -12.41 10.21 4.74
C LEU A 17 -11.39 10.04 3.60
N ALA A 18 -10.19 9.59 3.93
CA ALA A 18 -9.18 9.19 2.95
C ALA A 18 -9.53 7.80 2.36
N PHE A 19 -9.96 7.77 1.10
CA PHE A 19 -10.19 6.51 0.38
C PHE A 19 -8.87 5.92 -0.10
N ALA A 20 -8.57 4.71 0.36
CA ALA A 20 -7.38 3.95 -0.04
C ALA A 20 -7.80 2.52 -0.40
N PRO A 21 -7.89 2.14 -1.69
CA PRO A 21 -8.14 0.76 -2.08
C PRO A 21 -6.95 -0.12 -1.70
N PHE A 22 -7.24 -1.40 -1.49
CA PHE A 22 -6.22 -2.40 -1.19
C PHE A 22 -5.47 -2.79 -2.45
N VAL A 23 -4.15 -2.97 -2.31
CA VAL A 23 -3.26 -3.45 -3.37
C VAL A 23 -2.25 -4.43 -2.78
N PHE A 24 -1.74 -5.37 -3.57
CA PHE A 24 -0.66 -6.26 -3.16
C PHE A 24 0.54 -6.26 -4.11
N ASP A 25 0.43 -5.59 -5.26
CA ASP A 25 1.51 -5.39 -6.22
C ASP A 25 1.48 -3.98 -6.83
N GLY A 26 2.52 -3.65 -7.61
CA GLY A 26 2.63 -2.34 -8.27
C GLY A 26 1.65 -2.14 -9.43
N LEU A 27 1.15 -3.21 -10.06
CA LEU A 27 0.18 -3.09 -11.14
C LEU A 27 -1.15 -2.57 -10.60
N GLN A 28 -1.64 -3.14 -9.50
CA GLN A 28 -2.84 -2.67 -8.83
C GLN A 28 -2.70 -1.23 -8.31
N ALA A 29 -1.51 -0.86 -7.81
CA ALA A 29 -1.23 0.52 -7.42
C ALA A 29 -1.34 1.49 -8.60
N LYS A 30 -0.81 1.12 -9.78
CA LYS A 30 -0.95 1.91 -11.01
C LYS A 30 -2.39 1.99 -11.52
N LEU A 31 -3.17 0.93 -11.35
CA LEU A 31 -4.60 0.95 -11.68
C LEU A 31 -5.39 1.87 -10.73
N ALA A 32 -5.07 1.85 -9.43
CA ALA A 32 -5.68 2.75 -8.46
C ALA A 32 -5.33 4.22 -8.74
N GLU A 33 -4.06 4.50 -9.07
CA GLU A 33 -3.61 5.83 -9.50
C GLU A 33 -4.37 6.29 -10.76
N ALA A 34 -4.49 5.43 -11.78
CA ALA A 34 -5.23 5.73 -13.00
C ALA A 34 -6.74 5.93 -12.76
N ALA A 35 -7.30 5.32 -11.73
CA ALA A 35 -8.68 5.51 -11.29
C ALA A 35 -8.89 6.78 -10.45
N GLY A 36 -7.82 7.54 -10.17
CA GLY A 36 -7.87 8.81 -9.44
C GLY A 36 -7.79 8.71 -7.93
N PHE A 37 -7.41 7.55 -7.37
CA PHE A 37 -7.18 7.43 -5.93
C PHE A 37 -5.86 8.09 -5.52
N GLU A 38 -5.89 8.85 -4.44
CA GLU A 38 -4.72 9.60 -3.93
C GLU A 38 -3.87 8.82 -2.93
N ALA A 39 -4.39 7.69 -2.44
CA ALA A 39 -3.72 6.78 -1.53
C ALA A 39 -4.11 5.34 -1.86
N VAL A 40 -3.25 4.40 -1.46
CA VAL A 40 -3.53 2.96 -1.47
C VAL A 40 -3.04 2.38 -0.15
N TYR A 41 -3.54 1.20 0.22
CA TYR A 41 -2.92 0.42 1.30
C TYR A 41 -2.42 -0.93 0.78
N MET A 42 -1.22 -1.30 1.21
CA MET A 42 -0.68 -2.63 0.93
C MET A 42 -1.31 -3.65 1.86
N THR A 43 -1.94 -4.69 1.31
CA THR A 43 -2.51 -5.78 2.11
C THR A 43 -1.44 -6.81 2.52
N GLY A 44 -1.43 -7.17 3.80
CA GLY A 44 -0.59 -8.27 4.33
C GLY A 44 -1.00 -9.62 3.75
N PHE A 45 -2.30 -9.88 3.65
CA PHE A 45 -2.85 -11.09 3.04
C PHE A 45 -2.37 -11.28 1.60
N GLY A 46 -2.48 -10.25 0.76
CA GLY A 46 -2.02 -10.34 -0.63
C GLY A 46 -0.51 -10.50 -0.74
N THR A 47 0.24 -9.91 0.20
CA THR A 47 1.69 -10.14 0.31
C THR A 47 1.95 -11.62 0.63
N ALA A 48 1.31 -12.21 1.65
CA ALA A 48 1.45 -13.63 2.00
C ALA A 48 1.06 -14.56 0.83
N ALA A 49 -0.04 -14.26 0.15
CA ALA A 49 -0.52 -15.02 -1.00
C ALA A 49 0.49 -15.03 -2.16
N SER A 50 1.23 -13.94 -2.39
CA SER A 50 2.27 -13.89 -3.43
C SER A 50 3.47 -14.82 -3.15
N TYR A 51 3.65 -15.23 -1.89
CA TYR A 51 4.64 -16.22 -1.47
C TYR A 51 4.04 -17.64 -1.38
N GLY A 52 2.76 -17.82 -1.74
CA GLY A 52 2.05 -19.10 -1.57
C GLY A 52 1.82 -19.49 -0.12
N LEU A 53 1.81 -18.52 0.81
CA LEU A 53 1.65 -18.73 2.25
C LEU A 53 0.29 -18.22 2.75
N PRO A 54 -0.25 -18.82 3.83
CA PRO A 54 -1.40 -18.26 4.52
C PRO A 54 -1.01 -16.99 5.31
N ASP A 55 -1.98 -16.10 5.53
CA ASP A 55 -1.82 -14.89 6.35
C ASP A 55 -1.85 -15.21 7.85
N MET A 56 -0.77 -15.84 8.32
CA MET A 56 -0.59 -16.31 9.70
C MET A 56 0.67 -15.71 10.35
N GLY A 57 1.15 -14.57 9.84
CA GLY A 57 2.36 -13.92 10.35
C GLY A 57 3.67 -14.65 10.02
N LEU A 58 3.68 -15.47 8.96
CA LEU A 58 4.86 -16.21 8.52
C LEU A 58 5.89 -15.33 7.79
N LEU A 59 5.44 -14.22 7.21
CA LEU A 59 6.30 -13.23 6.58
C LEU A 59 6.84 -12.23 7.61
N GLY A 60 8.14 -11.94 7.51
CA GLY A 60 8.81 -10.98 8.36
C GLY A 60 8.78 -9.56 7.81
N ARG A 61 9.43 -8.66 8.55
CA ARG A 61 9.56 -7.24 8.18
C ARG A 61 10.28 -7.06 6.84
N ALA A 62 11.24 -7.92 6.52
CA ALA A 62 12.01 -7.84 5.29
C ALA A 62 11.10 -8.02 4.07
N GLU A 63 10.28 -9.08 4.05
CA GLU A 63 9.35 -9.36 2.95
C GLU A 63 8.30 -8.27 2.82
N MET A 64 7.72 -7.81 3.93
CA MET A 64 6.74 -6.72 3.94
C MET A 64 7.32 -5.41 3.39
N SER A 65 8.50 -5.01 3.85
CA SER A 65 9.16 -3.78 3.40
C SER A 65 9.60 -3.86 1.93
N ALA A 66 10.06 -5.04 1.49
CA ALA A 66 10.39 -5.27 0.10
C ALA A 66 9.16 -5.17 -0.80
N ASN A 67 8.00 -5.68 -0.37
CA ASN A 67 6.76 -5.53 -1.14
C ASN A 67 6.29 -4.07 -1.18
N ALA A 68 6.31 -3.38 -0.04
CA ALA A 68 5.98 -1.96 0.01
C ALA A 68 6.87 -1.12 -0.92
N GLY A 69 8.17 -1.44 -1.00
CA GLY A 69 9.11 -0.80 -1.91
C GLY A 69 8.88 -1.09 -3.41
N ARG A 70 8.19 -2.20 -3.75
CA ARG A 70 7.78 -2.48 -5.14
C ARG A 70 6.49 -1.75 -5.54
N ILE A 71 5.67 -1.39 -4.55
CA ILE A 71 4.39 -0.69 -4.73
C ILE A 71 4.62 0.83 -4.84
N ALA A 72 5.60 1.36 -4.11
CA ALA A 72 5.90 2.79 -3.99
C ALA A 72 6.58 3.41 -5.24
#